data_AF-A0A1F8LZF6-F1
#
_entry.id   AF-A0A1F8LZF6-F1
#
_cell.length_a   1.000
_cell.length_b   1.000
_cell.length_c   1.000
_cell.angle_alpha   90.00
_cell.angle_beta   90.00
_cell.angle_gamma   90.00
#
_symmetry.space_group_name_H-M   'P 1'
#
loop_
_entity.id
_entity.type
_entity.pdbx_description
1 polymer ?
#
loop_
_entity_poly.entity_id
_entity_poly.type
_entity_poly.pdbx_seq_one_letter_code
_entity_poly.pdbx_strand_id
1 'polypeptide(L)'
;MGCAIHPEEETVGICVQCGKSVCLECRTMVGDKVYCPVCTAKVYERGAGKRTGKPIVGGILGIIAGVINFSAGIVLIVDGVAVDQFRDSVNWSEMGLGEVLVILGILAIIGSSLAIARQNFVLSVTGSVCALPPLLLGIPALVLIARSRDEFESAGAG
;
A
#
# COMPACT_ATOMS: atom_id res chain seq x y z
N MET A 1 6.40 28.68 -32.62
CA MET A 1 7.40 27.99 -31.76
C MET A 1 7.35 26.52 -32.15
N GLY A 2 8.44 25.96 -32.66
CA GLY A 2 8.45 24.60 -33.22
C GLY A 2 8.35 23.50 -32.17
N CYS A 3 8.04 22.29 -32.63
CA CYS A 3 8.13 21.09 -31.80
C CYS A 3 9.59 20.84 -31.39
N ALA A 4 9.80 20.26 -30.20
CA ALA A 4 11.13 19.94 -29.69
C ALA A 4 11.88 18.88 -30.52
N ILE A 5 11.17 18.14 -31.38
CA ILE A 5 11.73 17.12 -32.29
C ILE A 5 11.70 17.63 -33.74
N HIS A 6 10.61 18.30 -34.14
CA HIS A 6 10.42 18.88 -35.46
C HIS A 6 10.31 20.42 -35.34
N PRO A 7 11.41 21.16 -35.47
CA PRO A 7 11.39 22.62 -35.28
C PRO A 7 10.57 23.36 -36.34
N GLU A 8 10.32 22.71 -37.49
CA GLU A 8 9.55 23.22 -38.61
C GLU A 8 8.03 22.99 -38.51
N GLU A 9 7.59 22.10 -37.60
CA GLU A 9 6.18 21.77 -37.40
C GLU A 9 5.51 22.63 -36.33
N GLU A 10 4.23 22.92 -36.53
CA GLU A 10 3.44 23.70 -35.58
C GLU A 10 3.15 22.91 -34.29
N THR A 11 3.30 23.59 -33.16
CA THR A 11 3.09 23.01 -31.83
C THR A 11 1.60 22.95 -31.51
N VAL A 12 1.10 21.76 -31.16
CA VAL A 12 -0.30 21.54 -30.78
C VAL A 12 -0.49 21.27 -29.29
N GLY A 13 0.59 21.01 -28.54
CA GLY A 13 0.52 20.74 -27.12
C GLY A 13 1.86 20.78 -26.42
N ILE A 14 1.81 20.72 -25.09
CA ILE A 14 3.00 20.70 -24.21
C ILE A 14 2.98 19.40 -23.42
N CYS A 15 4.11 18.69 -23.38
CA CYS A 15 4.23 17.50 -22.56
C CYS A 15 4.13 17.86 -21.07
N VAL A 16 3.16 17.26 -20.37
CA VAL A 16 2.88 17.53 -18.95
C VAL A 16 4.08 17.25 -18.04
N GLN A 17 4.94 16.29 -18.41
CA GLN A 17 6.04 15.85 -17.54
C GLN A 17 7.35 16.62 -17.74
N CYS A 18 7.65 17.10 -18.95
CA CYS A 18 8.93 17.77 -19.25
C CYS A 18 8.78 19.20 -19.78
N GLY A 19 7.56 19.67 -20.04
CA GLY A 19 7.31 21.03 -20.53
C GLY A 19 7.70 21.28 -21.98
N LYS A 20 8.13 20.27 -22.74
CA LYS A 20 8.50 20.42 -24.16
C LYS A 20 7.28 20.55 -25.06
N SER A 21 7.36 21.43 -26.05
CA SER A 21 6.40 21.56 -27.14
C SER A 21 6.41 20.32 -28.04
N VAL A 22 5.23 19.80 -28.37
CA VAL A 22 5.03 18.64 -29.25
C VAL A 22 4.07 18.98 -30.40
N CYS A 23 4.40 18.52 -31.60
CA CYS A 23 3.54 18.61 -32.79
C CYS A 23 2.49 17.48 -32.81
N LEU A 24 1.61 17.50 -33.80
CA LEU A 24 0.51 16.53 -33.96
C LEU A 24 1.01 15.09 -34.11
N GLU A 25 2.18 14.89 -34.71
CA GLU A 25 2.77 13.55 -34.91
C GLU A 25 3.51 13.05 -33.67
N CYS A 26 4.25 13.94 -32.99
CA CYS A 26 4.98 13.57 -31.78
C CYS A 26 4.10 13.48 -30.53
N ARG A 27 2.83 13.92 -30.58
CA ARG A 27 1.94 13.84 -29.43
C ARG A 27 1.55 12.39 -29.18
N THR A 28 1.73 11.94 -27.95
CA THR A 28 1.22 10.65 -27.48
C THR A 28 0.25 10.92 -26.35
N MET A 29 -0.96 10.37 -26.45
CA MET A 29 -1.99 10.54 -25.43
C MET A 29 -2.00 9.31 -24.52
N VAL A 30 -1.86 9.55 -23.22
CA VAL A 30 -2.05 8.51 -22.19
C VAL A 30 -3.18 9.00 -21.29
N GLY A 31 -4.37 8.42 -21.47
CA GLY A 31 -5.63 8.99 -20.97
C GLY A 31 -5.90 10.35 -21.63
N ASP A 32 -6.22 11.37 -20.82
CA ASP A 32 -6.49 12.75 -21.27
C ASP A 32 -5.24 13.67 -21.26
N LYS A 33 -4.04 13.12 -21.08
CA LYS A 33 -2.81 13.92 -20.94
C LYS A 33 -1.88 13.72 -22.13
N VAL A 34 -1.28 14.83 -22.59
CA VAL A 34 -0.32 14.86 -23.69
C VAL A 34 1.10 14.62 -23.16
N TYR A 35 1.79 13.66 -23.76
CA TYR A 35 3.19 13.34 -23.48
C TYR A 35 4.02 13.31 -24.78
N CYS A 36 5.34 13.55 -24.63
CA CYS A 36 6.31 13.34 -25.72
C CYS A 36 6.74 11.87 -25.77
N PRO A 37 7.24 11.35 -26.90
CA PRO A 37 7.55 9.92 -27.05
C PRO A 37 8.57 9.42 -26.00
N VAL A 38 9.52 10.27 -25.60
CA VAL A 38 10.52 9.95 -24.56
C VAL A 38 9.88 9.84 -23.17
N CYS A 39 8.94 10.71 -22.83
CA CYS A 39 8.23 10.65 -21.56
C CYS A 39 7.20 9.52 -21.53
N THR A 40 6.57 9.24 -22.66
CA THR A 40 5.59 8.16 -22.80
C THR A 40 6.22 6.79 -22.60
N ALA A 41 7.43 6.55 -23.12
CA ALA A 41 8.18 5.34 -22.80
C ALA A 41 8.36 5.16 -21.29
N LYS A 42 8.71 6.24 -20.55
CA LYS A 42 8.82 6.20 -19.09
C LYS A 42 7.48 5.98 -18.38
N VAL A 43 6.37 6.49 -18.93
CA VAL A 43 5.03 6.27 -18.39
C VAL A 43 4.59 4.81 -18.60
N TYR A 44 4.85 4.23 -19.77
CA TYR A 44 4.60 2.82 -20.04
C TYR A 44 5.49 1.89 -19.21
N GLU A 45 6.78 2.22 -19.04
CA GLU A 45 7.68 1.44 -18.17
C GLU A 45 7.22 1.47 -16.71
N ARG A 46 6.69 2.61 -16.24
CA ARG A 46 6.07 2.69 -14.90
C ARG A 46 4.82 1.82 -14.82
N GLY A 47 3.92 1.87 -15.81
CA GLY A 47 2.69 1.06 -15.82
C GLY A 47 2.92 -0.43 -16.10
N ALA A 48 4.01 -0.78 -16.78
CA ALA A 48 4.45 -2.15 -17.04
C ALA A 48 5.29 -2.74 -15.90
N GLY A 49 5.22 -2.15 -14.70
CA GLY A 49 5.87 -2.64 -13.50
C GLY A 49 5.66 -4.14 -13.37
N LYS A 50 6.76 -4.91 -13.44
CA LYS A 50 6.76 -6.37 -13.42
C LYS A 50 5.94 -6.83 -12.22
N ARG A 51 4.86 -7.59 -12.42
CA ARG A 51 4.08 -8.17 -11.32
C ARG A 51 4.99 -9.07 -10.52
N THR A 52 5.49 -8.60 -9.38
CA THR A 52 6.33 -9.41 -8.50
C THR A 52 5.45 -10.08 -7.46
N GLY A 53 5.85 -11.28 -7.01
CA GLY A 53 5.18 -11.95 -5.89
C GLY A 53 5.44 -11.30 -4.53
N LYS A 54 6.28 -10.25 -4.47
CA LYS A 54 6.71 -9.60 -3.23
C LYS A 54 5.55 -9.02 -2.40
N PRO A 55 4.57 -8.28 -2.98
CA PRO A 55 3.40 -7.83 -2.24
C PRO A 55 2.49 -8.97 -1.76
N ILE A 56 2.43 -10.09 -2.49
CA ILE A 56 1.62 -11.26 -2.09
C ILE A 56 2.23 -11.93 -0.86
N VAL A 57 3.55 -12.16 -0.88
CA VAL A 57 4.28 -12.73 0.26
C VAL A 57 4.17 -11.82 1.48
N GLY A 58 4.30 -10.49 1.29
CA GLY A 58 4.11 -9.51 2.35
C GLY A 58 2.70 -9.53 2.95
N GLY A 59 1.67 -9.62 2.09
CA GLY A 59 0.27 -9.72 2.52
C GLY A 59 -0.04 -11.00 3.30
N ILE A 60 0.47 -12.17 2.86
CA ILE A 60 0.28 -13.43 3.59
C ILE A 60 0.95 -13.38 4.96
N LEU A 61 2.18 -12.88 5.04
CA LEU A 61 2.88 -12.69 6.31
C LEU A 61 2.11 -11.76 7.25
N GLY A 62 1.51 -10.70 6.70
CA GLY A 62 0.65 -9.78 7.45
C GLY A 62 -0.63 -10.43 7.98
N ILE A 63 -1.28 -11.30 7.20
CA ILE A 63 -2.45 -12.07 7.66
C ILE A 63 -2.06 -13.01 8.81
N ILE A 64 -0.95 -13.74 8.68
CA ILE A 64 -0.48 -14.64 9.74
C ILE A 64 -0.19 -13.85 11.02
N ALA A 65 0.50 -12.71 10.92
CA ALA A 65 0.75 -11.84 12.06
C ALA A 65 -0.55 -11.29 12.67
N GLY A 66 -1.51 -10.88 11.85
CA GLY A 66 -2.81 -10.38 12.30
C GLY A 66 -3.63 -11.44 13.04
N VAL A 67 -3.63 -12.69 12.56
CA VAL A 67 -4.32 -13.81 13.21
C VAL A 67 -3.69 -14.13 14.57
N ILE A 68 -2.35 -14.15 14.65
CA ILE A 68 -1.66 -14.35 15.94
C ILE A 68 -2.00 -13.22 16.92
N ASN A 69 -2.12 -11.99 16.43
CA ASN A 69 -2.44 -10.84 17.28
C ASN A 69 -3.89 -10.89 17.79
N PHE A 70 -4.81 -11.27 16.92
CA PHE A 70 -6.21 -11.47 17.25
C PHE A 70 -6.39 -12.60 18.29
N SER A 71 -5.71 -13.74 18.10
CA SER A 71 -5.78 -14.85 19.05
C SER A 71 -5.14 -14.50 20.39
N ALA A 72 -3.99 -13.82 20.41
CA ALA A 72 -3.36 -13.33 21.63
C ALA A 72 -4.26 -12.33 22.38
N GLY A 73 -4.92 -11.41 21.67
CA GLY A 73 -5.89 -10.47 22.26
C GLY A 73 -7.06 -11.19 22.92
N ILE A 74 -7.60 -12.25 22.30
CA ILE A 74 -8.69 -13.06 22.88
C ILE A 74 -8.21 -13.79 24.14
N VAL A 75 -7.02 -14.39 24.12
CA VAL A 75 -6.46 -15.10 25.28
C VAL A 75 -6.29 -14.15 26.47
N LEU A 76 -5.77 -12.95 26.23
CA LEU A 76 -5.62 -11.93 27.29
C LEU A 76 -6.96 -11.49 27.87
N ILE A 77 -8.02 -11.39 27.05
CA ILE A 77 -9.37 -11.09 27.54
C ILE A 77 -9.90 -12.22 28.41
N VAL A 78 -9.72 -13.48 27.99
CA VAL A 78 -10.21 -14.67 28.72
C VAL A 78 -9.44 -14.91 30.02
N ASP A 79 -8.13 -14.77 30.01
CA ASP A 79 -7.31 -14.87 31.22
C ASP A 79 -7.62 -13.71 32.16
N GLY A 80 -7.77 -12.48 31.64
CA GLY A 80 -8.15 -11.30 32.41
C GLY A 80 -9.47 -11.47 33.18
N VAL A 81 -10.52 -12.01 32.55
CA VAL A 81 -11.78 -12.29 33.26
C VAL A 81 -11.64 -13.42 34.29
N ALA A 82 -10.74 -14.38 34.08
CA ALA A 82 -10.49 -15.45 35.05
C ALA A 82 -9.73 -14.93 36.30
N VAL A 83 -8.83 -13.95 36.16
CA VAL A 83 -8.11 -13.35 37.29
C VAL A 83 -8.95 -12.31 38.04
N ASP A 84 -9.78 -11.54 37.33
CA ASP A 84 -10.73 -10.59 37.96
C ASP A 84 -11.76 -11.31 38.84
N GLN A 85 -12.10 -12.57 38.53
CA GLN A 85 -12.98 -13.37 39.38
C GLN A 85 -12.38 -13.72 40.76
N PHE A 86 -11.06 -13.56 40.93
CA PHE A 86 -10.33 -13.81 42.18
C PHE A 86 -9.93 -12.54 42.94
N ARG A 87 -10.05 -11.34 42.35
CA ARG A 87 -9.70 -10.07 43.00
C ARG A 87 -10.88 -9.10 42.88
N ASP A 88 -11.43 -8.62 44.00
CA ASP A 88 -12.52 -7.60 44.07
C ASP A 88 -12.11 -6.20 43.53
N SER A 89 -11.10 -6.12 42.66
CA SER A 89 -10.59 -4.89 42.08
C SER A 89 -10.49 -5.03 40.57
N VAL A 90 -11.52 -4.56 39.86
CA VAL A 90 -11.48 -4.38 38.39
C VAL A 90 -10.34 -3.44 38.02
N ASN A 91 -9.26 -3.98 37.47
CA ASN A 91 -8.16 -3.19 36.93
C ASN A 91 -8.51 -2.76 35.50
N TRP A 92 -9.06 -1.55 35.36
CA TRP A 92 -9.41 -0.90 34.09
C TRP A 92 -8.27 -0.88 33.04
N SER A 93 -7.01 -1.06 33.46
CA SER A 93 -5.83 -1.14 32.59
C SER A 93 -5.70 -2.46 31.82
N GLU A 94 -6.17 -3.58 32.38
CA GLU A 94 -6.05 -4.92 31.77
C GLU A 94 -7.16 -5.14 30.73
N MET A 95 -8.38 -4.70 31.03
CA MET A 95 -9.54 -4.85 30.14
C MET A 95 -9.41 -4.01 28.86
N GLY A 96 -8.76 -2.84 28.93
CA GLY A 96 -8.55 -1.98 27.77
C GLY A 96 -7.46 -2.47 26.80
N LEU A 97 -6.47 -3.22 27.27
CA LEU A 97 -5.35 -3.63 26.42
C LEU A 97 -5.76 -4.71 25.41
N GLY A 98 -6.58 -5.67 25.85
CA GLY A 98 -7.08 -6.77 25.02
C GLY A 98 -7.99 -6.30 23.89
N GLU A 99 -8.94 -5.38 24.17
CA GLU A 99 -9.80 -4.79 23.14
C GLU A 99 -9.00 -4.04 22.07
N VAL A 100 -7.99 -3.26 22.48
CA VAL A 100 -7.13 -2.51 21.55
C VAL A 100 -6.33 -3.47 20.65
N LEU A 101 -5.81 -4.57 21.20
CA LEU A 101 -5.10 -5.61 20.45
C LEU A 101 -6.00 -6.30 19.40
N VAL A 102 -7.26 -6.58 19.76
CA VAL A 102 -8.25 -7.16 18.83
C VAL A 102 -8.56 -6.21 17.67
N ILE A 103 -8.80 -4.93 17.96
CA ILE A 103 -9.06 -3.90 16.92
C ILE A 103 -7.86 -3.76 15.99
N LEU A 104 -6.63 -3.70 16.56
CA LEU A 104 -5.40 -3.64 15.77
C LEU A 104 -5.20 -4.89 14.90
N GLY A 105 -5.55 -6.08 15.40
CA GLY A 105 -5.53 -7.33 14.64
C GLY A 105 -6.46 -7.31 13.43
N ILE A 106 -7.68 -6.80 13.58
CA ILE A 106 -8.66 -6.67 12.48
C ILE A 106 -8.15 -5.70 11.41
N LEU A 107 -7.64 -4.52 11.82
CA LEU A 107 -7.07 -3.54 10.91
C LEU A 107 -5.85 -4.10 10.15
N ALA A 108 -5.03 -4.91 10.82
CA ALA A 108 -3.92 -5.62 10.19
C ALA A 108 -4.39 -6.62 9.12
N ILE A 109 -5.46 -7.38 9.37
CA ILE A 109 -6.01 -8.34 8.40
C ILE A 109 -6.59 -7.62 7.18
N ILE A 110 -7.36 -6.54 7.40
CA ILE A 110 -7.96 -5.76 6.30
C ILE A 110 -6.87 -5.11 5.45
N GLY A 111 -5.89 -4.46 6.08
CA GLY A 111 -4.76 -3.85 5.36
C GLY A 111 -3.93 -4.88 4.59
N SER A 112 -3.69 -6.07 5.18
CA SER A 112 -2.94 -7.15 4.52
C SER A 112 -3.70 -7.74 3.32
N SER A 113 -5.03 -7.81 3.38
CA SER A 113 -5.87 -8.24 2.27
C SER A 113 -5.85 -7.24 1.11
N LEU A 114 -5.83 -5.94 1.43
CA LEU A 114 -5.70 -4.86 0.44
C LEU A 114 -4.30 -4.81 -0.21
N ALA A 115 -3.26 -5.27 0.50
CA ALA A 115 -1.92 -5.46 -0.07
C ALA A 115 -1.92 -6.48 -1.21
N ILE A 116 -2.63 -7.60 -1.03
CA ILE A 116 -2.75 -8.67 -2.03
C ILE A 116 -3.59 -8.20 -3.22
N ALA A 117 -4.67 -7.46 -2.94
CA ALA A 117 -5.59 -6.95 -3.95
C ALA A 117 -5.00 -5.79 -4.80
N ARG A 118 -3.86 -5.22 -4.42
CA ARG A 118 -3.21 -4.07 -5.10
C ARG A 118 -4.10 -2.83 -5.26
N GLN A 119 -5.13 -2.68 -4.43
CA GLN A 119 -6.13 -1.62 -4.61
C GLN A 119 -5.78 -0.31 -3.90
N ASN A 120 -5.19 -0.37 -2.69
CA ASN A 120 -4.92 0.82 -1.88
C ASN A 120 -3.62 0.69 -1.09
N PHE A 121 -2.57 1.38 -1.54
CA PHE A 121 -1.25 1.35 -0.89
C PHE A 121 -1.30 1.91 0.54
N VAL A 122 -2.01 3.03 0.75
CA VAL A 122 -2.08 3.73 2.05
C VAL A 122 -2.71 2.84 3.11
N LEU A 123 -3.86 2.22 2.80
CA LEU A 123 -4.57 1.32 3.73
C LEU A 123 -3.76 0.05 4.06
N SER A 124 -3.01 -0.47 3.08
CA SER A 124 -2.12 -1.61 3.27
C SER A 124 -0.97 -1.31 4.22
N VAL A 125 -0.30 -0.16 4.05
CA VAL A 125 0.79 0.28 4.93
C VAL A 125 0.28 0.51 6.35
N THR A 126 -0.86 1.18 6.52
CA THR A 126 -1.44 1.42 7.85
C THR A 126 -1.78 0.13 8.57
N GLY A 127 -2.36 -0.86 7.88
CA GLY A 127 -2.63 -2.17 8.48
C GLY A 127 -1.37 -2.94 8.87
N SER A 128 -0.29 -2.87 8.06
CA SER A 128 1.00 -3.46 8.44
C SER A 128 1.66 -2.78 9.64
N VAL A 129 1.52 -1.45 9.78
CA VAL A 129 2.00 -0.71 10.96
C VAL A 129 1.27 -1.18 12.22
N CYS A 130 -0.04 -1.46 12.13
CA CYS A 130 -0.82 -2.00 13.25
C CYS A 130 -0.39 -3.40 13.71
N ALA A 131 0.41 -4.13 12.92
CA ALA A 131 0.96 -5.44 13.26
C ALA A 131 2.33 -5.38 13.97
N LEU A 132 2.93 -4.20 14.13
CA LEU A 132 4.23 -4.01 14.80
C LEU A 132 4.27 -4.33 16.31
N PRO A 133 3.22 -4.06 17.12
CA PRO A 133 3.31 -4.19 18.57
C PRO A 133 3.75 -5.57 19.11
N PRO A 134 3.34 -6.72 18.54
CA PRO A 134 3.63 -8.02 19.15
C PRO A 134 4.80 -8.78 18.49
N LEU A 135 5.21 -8.49 17.25
CA LEU A 135 6.06 -9.39 16.48
C LEU A 135 7.06 -8.68 15.56
N LEU A 136 8.34 -9.04 15.73
CA LEU A 136 9.50 -8.73 14.87
C LEU A 136 9.30 -9.06 13.37
N LEU A 137 8.26 -9.83 13.02
CA LEU A 137 7.85 -10.13 11.65
C LEU A 137 7.15 -8.96 10.92
N GLY A 138 6.72 -7.92 11.64
CA GLY A 138 6.11 -6.73 11.02
C GLY A 138 7.08 -5.94 10.14
N ILE A 139 8.35 -5.86 10.53
CA ILE A 139 9.38 -5.09 9.80
C ILE A 139 9.63 -5.65 8.39
N PRO A 140 9.89 -6.96 8.18
CA PRO A 140 10.08 -7.49 6.83
C PRO A 140 8.83 -7.40 5.96
N ALA A 141 7.62 -7.56 6.52
CA ALA A 141 6.37 -7.38 5.80
C ALA A 141 6.22 -5.92 5.30
N LEU A 142 6.52 -4.96 6.17
CA LEU A 142 6.44 -3.53 5.88
C LEU A 142 7.47 -3.11 4.83
N VAL A 143 8.69 -3.66 4.88
CA VAL A 143 9.74 -3.42 3.87
C VAL A 143 9.35 -3.98 2.50
N LEU A 144 8.74 -5.18 2.44
CA LEU A 144 8.28 -5.78 1.18
C LEU A 144 7.10 -5.00 0.57
N ILE A 145 6.19 -4.50 1.41
CA ILE A 145 5.08 -3.65 0.97
C ILE A 145 5.62 -2.29 0.48
N ALA A 146 6.53 -1.65 1.22
CA ALA A 146 7.13 -0.38 0.80
C ALA A 146 7.89 -0.50 -0.53
N ARG A 147 8.59 -1.61 -0.77
CA ARG A 147 9.30 -1.90 -2.04
C ARG A 147 8.39 -2.18 -3.23
N SER A 148 7.10 -2.44 -3.01
CA SER A 148 6.14 -2.72 -4.09
C SER A 148 5.27 -1.52 -4.47
N ARG A 149 5.59 -0.31 -3.98
CA ARG A 149 4.89 0.94 -4.30
C ARG A 149 4.63 1.13 -5.79
N ASP A 150 5.63 0.87 -6.62
CA ASP A 150 5.52 1.02 -8.08
C ASP A 150 4.45 0.09 -8.68
N GLU A 151 4.21 -1.08 -8.06
CA GLU A 151 3.17 -2.04 -8.50
C GLU A 151 1.75 -1.58 -8.15
N PHE A 152 1.58 -0.75 -7.11
CA PHE A 152 0.28 -0.16 -6.75
C PHE A 152 -0.04 1.04 -7.64
N GLU A 153 0.96 1.88 -7.96
CA GLU A 153 0.80 3.02 -8.87
C GLU A 153 0.45 2.55 -10.30
N SER A 154 0.96 1.37 -10.70
CA SER A 154 0.61 0.72 -11.99
C SER A 154 -0.81 0.17 -12.03
N ALA A 155 -1.34 -0.33 -10.92
CA ALA A 155 -2.66 -0.97 -10.85
C ALA A 155 -3.81 0.05 -10.76
N GLY A 156 -3.56 1.23 -10.19
CA GLY A 156 -4.55 2.31 -10.06
C GLY A 156 -4.61 3.28 -11.26
N ALA A 157 -3.79 3.09 -12.28
CA ALA A 157 -3.75 3.92 -13.49
C ALA A 157 -4.65 3.40 -14.64
N GLY A 158 -5.47 2.38 -14.37
CA GLY A 158 -6.41 1.76 -15.33
C GLY A 158 -7.83 2.28 -15.20
#